data_AF-A0A357IBA1-F1
#
_entry.id   AF-A0A357IBA1-F1
#
_cell.length_a   1.000
_cell.length_b   1.000
_cell.length_c   1.000
_cell.angle_alpha   90.00
_cell.angle_beta   90.00
_cell.angle_gamma   90.00
#
_symmetry.space_group_name_H-M   'P 1'
#
loop_
_entity.id
_entity.type
_entity.pdbx_description
1 polymer ?
#
loop_
_entity_poly.entity_id
_entity_poly.type
_entity_poly.pdbx_seq_one_letter_code
_entity_poly.pdbx_strand_id
1 'polypeptide(L)'
;MHHSSVLNNTAELGGGFYSAADKAQLSNTTVSGNRARQSGGGVFLGGYRDSYRFDVSNSTIAFNQAEAGVGGNIHNEVGRMRLTGSIVSDAGSGENCQGEMTSLGHNLDSDRSCEMDTVTDLMGVSPLLAVLADNGGPTLTHALSADSPAVNRLVVDICPDVDQRFHYRKAENGNCDIGAFETGSERADSGTLTFSAARYSAAESDGTATLLVQRLGGSQGQVSVAYSDLLIGSAAARYDYEEVNADILYWADGDATDRSVEIVLRDDNAQEGLESAVFALFAQTGGATLNALSRTELVVIDDETQYGNFSFSSRTYEVTEDDGFVTVSVERLNGSYGAVSVGYETSDGGAEADADYTPVQGRLTFADGETAASFNVPILPDDIQEADEDIVITLVEPSEAVALGSISSAKIIIAGNDNAVEGGDTSGG
;
A
#
# COMPACT_ATOMS: atom_id res chain seq x y z
N MET A 1 9.18 15.09 20.41
CA MET A 1 9.56 15.84 19.20
C MET A 1 10.89 15.29 18.71
N HIS A 2 11.04 15.13 17.41
CA HIS A 2 12.18 14.45 16.80
C HIS A 2 12.63 15.25 15.56
N HIS A 3 13.94 15.36 15.31
CA HIS A 3 14.48 15.97 14.08
C HIS A 3 13.98 17.40 13.82
N SER A 4 13.90 18.23 14.88
CA SER A 4 13.21 19.53 14.84
C SER A 4 14.05 20.65 15.42
N SER A 5 13.59 21.90 15.25
CA SER A 5 14.14 23.06 15.97
C SER A 5 13.05 23.84 16.68
N VAL A 6 13.32 24.25 17.92
CA VAL A 6 12.46 25.14 18.71
C VAL A 6 13.23 26.39 19.04
N LEU A 7 12.83 27.49 18.39
CA LEU A 7 13.68 28.67 18.25
C LEU A 7 12.94 29.94 18.63
N ASN A 8 13.62 30.82 19.38
CA ASN A 8 13.19 32.20 19.63
C ASN A 8 11.77 32.36 20.19
N ASN A 9 11.29 31.38 20.94
CA ASN A 9 10.00 31.47 21.62
C ASN A 9 10.14 32.27 22.93
N THR A 10 9.03 32.79 23.44
CA THR A 10 8.98 33.45 24.74
C THR A 10 7.77 32.97 25.54
N ALA A 11 7.99 32.54 26.78
CA ALA A 11 6.95 32.08 27.70
C ALA A 11 7.20 32.56 29.14
N GLU A 12 6.25 32.32 30.04
CA GLU A 12 6.47 32.54 31.48
C GLU A 12 7.45 31.50 32.06
N LEU A 13 7.20 30.23 31.78
CA LEU A 13 8.02 29.07 32.14
C LEU A 13 8.26 28.25 30.88
N GLY A 14 9.44 27.67 30.72
CA GLY A 14 9.70 26.75 29.61
C GLY A 14 9.69 27.48 28.28
N GLY A 15 10.65 28.38 28.06
CA GLY A 15 10.66 29.29 26.91
C GLY A 15 10.53 28.57 25.58
N GLY A 16 11.19 27.42 25.42
CA GLY A 16 10.97 26.49 24.30
C GLY A 16 9.89 25.44 24.59
N PHE A 17 10.00 24.77 25.75
CA PHE A 17 9.08 23.72 26.16
C PHE A 17 8.69 23.83 27.63
N TYR A 18 7.40 23.69 27.90
CA TYR A 18 6.87 23.36 29.22
C TYR A 18 6.24 21.97 29.17
N SER A 19 6.57 21.09 30.11
CA SER A 19 5.96 19.77 30.25
C SER A 19 5.46 19.53 31.68
N ALA A 20 4.26 18.98 31.76
CA ALA A 20 3.66 18.41 32.97
C ALA A 20 2.91 17.10 32.59
N ALA A 21 3.60 16.26 31.82
CA ALA A 21 3.05 15.03 31.25
C ALA A 21 3.75 13.78 31.79
N ASP A 22 3.04 12.64 31.77
CA ASP A 22 3.59 11.35 32.21
C ASP A 22 4.85 10.95 31.42
N LYS A 23 4.91 11.30 30.13
CA LYS A 23 6.11 11.14 29.31
C LYS A 23 6.19 12.19 28.20
N ALA A 24 7.30 12.91 28.15
CA ALA A 24 7.71 13.77 27.05
C ALA A 24 9.12 13.37 26.56
N GLN A 25 9.41 13.58 25.28
CA GLN A 25 10.71 13.23 24.69
C GLN A 25 11.16 14.28 23.66
N LEU A 26 12.44 14.62 23.69
CA LEU A 26 13.16 15.32 22.64
C LEU A 26 14.28 14.41 22.12
N SER A 27 14.35 14.22 20.80
CA SER A 27 15.54 13.60 20.20
C SER A 27 15.98 14.26 18.90
N ASN A 28 17.29 14.28 18.63
CA ASN A 28 17.84 14.90 17.41
C ASN A 28 17.24 16.31 17.19
N THR A 29 17.19 17.12 18.24
CA THR A 29 16.47 18.40 18.24
C THR A 29 17.36 19.53 18.74
N THR A 30 17.22 20.71 18.11
CA THR A 30 17.92 21.93 18.52
C THR A 30 16.94 22.88 19.21
N VAL A 31 17.19 23.24 20.46
CA VAL A 31 16.40 24.20 21.24
C VAL A 31 17.28 25.41 21.53
N SER A 32 17.01 26.54 20.87
CA SER A 32 17.91 27.69 20.92
C SER A 32 17.25 29.06 20.84
N GLY A 33 17.83 30.04 21.53
CA GLY A 33 17.36 31.42 21.52
C GLY A 33 16.01 31.65 22.22
N ASN A 34 15.47 30.65 22.90
CA ASN A 34 14.18 30.78 23.58
C ASN A 34 14.34 31.49 24.93
N ARG A 35 13.23 32.06 25.40
CA ARG A 35 13.21 32.88 26.61
C ARG A 35 12.06 32.51 27.55
N ALA A 36 12.38 32.26 28.81
CA ALA A 36 11.40 32.23 29.89
C ALA A 36 11.53 33.50 30.74
N ARG A 37 10.41 34.13 31.10
CA ARG A 37 10.43 35.27 32.04
C ARG A 37 10.85 34.82 33.44
N GLN A 38 10.41 33.63 33.85
CA GLN A 38 10.75 33.07 35.14
C GLN A 38 11.85 32.03 34.99
N SER A 39 11.54 30.82 34.52
CA SER A 39 12.42 29.66 34.68
C SER A 39 12.38 28.71 33.49
N GLY A 40 13.48 27.98 33.26
CA GLY A 40 13.57 27.01 32.18
C GLY A 40 13.54 27.68 30.81
N GLY A 41 14.58 28.44 30.45
CA GLY A 41 14.58 29.20 29.20
C GLY A 41 14.42 28.33 27.95
N GLY A 42 15.03 27.15 27.94
CA GLY A 42 14.83 26.14 26.91
C GLY A 42 13.70 25.17 27.26
N VAL A 43 13.86 24.41 28.35
CA VAL A 43 12.93 23.36 28.79
C VAL A 43 12.59 23.56 30.27
N PHE A 44 11.32 23.43 30.61
CA PHE A 44 10.80 23.39 31.97
C PHE A 44 9.98 22.12 32.16
N LEU A 45 10.40 21.26 33.08
CA LEU A 45 9.60 20.14 33.57
C LEU A 45 9.05 20.51 34.95
N GLY A 46 7.74 20.55 35.08
CA GLY A 46 7.09 20.86 36.34
C GLY A 46 5.71 20.22 36.48
N GLY A 47 4.86 20.84 37.30
CA GLY A 47 3.58 20.27 37.70
C GLY A 47 3.64 19.70 39.11
N TYR A 48 2.89 18.63 39.38
CA TYR A 48 2.62 18.20 40.78
C TYR A 48 2.91 16.72 41.05
N ARG A 49 3.48 15.98 40.09
CA ARG A 49 3.67 14.53 40.21
C ARG A 49 5.10 14.12 39.87
N ASP A 50 5.73 13.37 40.79
CA ASP A 50 7.07 12.80 40.58
C ASP A 50 7.11 11.73 39.46
N SER A 51 5.93 11.26 39.02
CA SER A 51 5.82 10.31 37.90
C SER A 51 6.13 10.94 36.54
N TYR A 52 6.07 12.27 36.43
CA TYR A 52 6.37 12.97 35.18
C TYR A 52 7.81 12.74 34.73
N ARG A 53 7.97 12.55 33.42
CA ARG A 53 9.25 12.19 32.81
C ARG A 53 9.48 12.99 31.55
N PHE A 54 10.69 13.51 31.40
CA PHE A 54 11.15 14.14 30.18
C PHE A 54 12.50 13.54 29.78
N ASP A 55 12.55 12.86 28.63
CA ASP A 55 13.81 12.34 28.09
C ASP A 55 14.35 13.28 26.99
N VAL A 56 15.64 13.59 27.08
CA VAL A 56 16.37 14.35 26.07
C VAL A 56 17.51 13.47 25.55
N SER A 57 17.51 13.18 24.25
CA SER A 57 18.55 12.38 23.61
C SER A 57 19.13 13.05 22.37
N ASN A 58 20.44 12.98 22.16
CA ASN A 58 21.09 13.43 20.92
C ASN A 58 20.64 14.84 20.49
N SER A 59 20.48 15.75 21.45
CA SER A 59 19.87 17.06 21.24
C SER A 59 20.78 18.18 21.73
N THR A 60 20.63 19.37 21.17
CA THR A 60 21.40 20.56 21.56
C THR A 60 20.46 21.61 22.12
N ILE A 61 20.58 21.89 23.42
CA ILE A 61 19.82 22.93 24.12
C ILE A 61 20.81 24.02 24.52
N ALA A 62 20.83 25.12 23.77
CA ALA A 62 21.81 26.17 23.98
C ALA A 62 21.29 27.58 23.73
N PHE A 63 21.95 28.60 24.27
CA PHE A 63 21.61 30.01 24.03
C PHE A 63 20.17 30.38 24.44
N ASN A 64 19.58 29.66 25.38
CA ASN A 64 18.27 29.99 25.94
C ASN A 64 18.43 30.81 27.23
N GLN A 65 17.39 31.56 27.61
CA GLN A 65 17.47 32.54 28.70
C GLN A 65 16.30 32.42 29.67
N ALA A 66 16.59 32.46 30.98
CA ALA A 66 15.60 32.65 32.05
C ALA A 66 15.80 34.04 32.68
N GLU A 67 14.95 35.02 32.37
CA GLU A 67 15.21 36.44 32.67
C GLU A 67 15.35 36.73 34.18
N ALA A 68 14.42 36.20 34.99
CA ALA A 68 14.35 36.50 36.42
C ALA A 68 14.56 35.28 37.34
N GLY A 69 14.60 34.07 36.79
CA GLY A 69 14.75 32.83 37.56
C GLY A 69 15.97 32.02 37.12
N VAL A 70 15.80 30.70 37.05
CA VAL A 70 16.89 29.72 37.02
C VAL A 70 16.69 28.67 35.92
N GLY A 71 17.75 27.94 35.60
CA GLY A 71 17.76 26.98 34.50
C GLY A 71 17.61 27.68 33.15
N GLY A 72 18.63 28.44 32.75
CA GLY A 72 18.63 29.18 31.50
C GLY A 72 18.37 28.28 30.29
N ASN A 73 18.89 27.05 30.32
CA ASN A 73 18.54 26.01 29.35
C ASN A 73 17.47 25.05 29.89
N ILE A 74 17.70 24.38 31.03
CA ILE A 74 16.78 23.37 31.56
C ILE A 74 16.46 23.67 33.03
N HIS A 75 15.17 23.62 33.40
CA HIS A 75 14.74 23.58 34.78
C HIS A 75 13.88 22.33 35.00
N ASN A 76 14.34 21.43 35.88
CA ASN A 76 13.55 20.34 36.41
C ASN A 76 13.04 20.68 37.81
N GLU A 77 11.78 21.10 37.91
CA GLU A 77 11.13 21.43 39.20
C GLU A 77 10.58 20.18 39.89
N VAL A 78 9.99 19.26 39.10
CA VAL A 78 9.35 18.04 39.60
C VAL A 78 9.56 16.89 38.61
N GLY A 79 9.68 15.67 39.12
CA GLY A 79 9.78 14.47 38.30
C GLY A 79 11.19 14.21 37.79
N ARG A 80 11.31 13.50 36.66
CA ARG A 80 12.58 12.99 36.15
C ARG A 80 12.94 13.56 34.79
N MET A 81 13.92 14.45 34.77
CA MET A 81 14.63 14.86 33.55
C MET A 81 15.80 13.90 33.29
N ARG A 82 15.82 13.24 32.14
CA ARG A 82 16.85 12.27 31.75
C ARG A 82 17.58 12.73 30.50
N LEU A 83 18.91 12.76 30.54
CA LEU A 83 19.72 13.20 29.41
C LEU A 83 20.66 12.09 28.92
N THR A 84 20.77 11.93 27.61
CA THR A 84 21.79 11.08 26.97
C THR A 84 22.29 11.72 25.70
N GLY A 85 23.60 11.65 25.44
CA GLY A 85 24.17 12.16 24.20
C GLY A 85 23.81 13.60 23.83
N SER A 86 23.51 14.44 24.82
CA SER A 86 22.96 15.77 24.59
C SER A 86 23.89 16.88 25.06
N ILE A 87 23.84 18.01 24.36
CA ILE A 87 24.56 19.23 24.71
C ILE A 87 23.60 20.16 25.45
N VAL A 88 24.00 20.65 26.62
CA VAL A 88 23.37 21.77 27.33
C VAL A 88 24.43 22.85 27.54
N SER A 89 24.27 24.02 26.91
CA SER A 89 25.36 25.00 26.90
C SER A 89 24.95 26.45 26.72
N ASP A 90 25.84 27.37 27.08
CA ASP A 90 25.77 28.78 26.71
C ASP A 90 24.42 29.43 27.10
N ALA A 91 23.89 29.14 28.29
CA ALA A 91 22.71 29.83 28.80
C ALA A 91 22.91 31.37 28.76
N GLY A 92 21.93 32.09 28.21
CA GLY A 92 21.95 33.55 28.11
C GLY A 92 21.79 34.26 29.47
N SER A 93 21.39 33.54 30.50
CA SER A 93 21.37 33.98 31.90
C SER A 93 21.32 32.77 32.84
N GLY A 94 21.92 32.94 34.02
CA GLY A 94 21.95 31.89 35.04
C GLY A 94 22.79 30.69 34.63
N GLU A 95 22.47 29.56 35.24
CA GLU A 95 23.08 28.26 35.01
C GLU A 95 22.39 27.52 33.85
N ASN A 96 23.12 26.62 33.16
CA ASN A 96 22.54 25.75 32.14
C ASN A 96 21.35 24.95 32.69
N CYS A 97 21.53 24.31 33.84
CA CYS A 97 20.53 23.48 34.46
C CYS A 97 20.17 23.98 35.87
N GLN A 98 18.90 23.78 36.23
CA GLN A 98 18.44 23.85 37.62
C GLN A 98 17.63 22.60 37.95
N GLY A 99 17.88 22.03 39.14
CA GLY A 99 17.20 20.84 39.63
C GLY A 99 17.89 19.55 39.23
N GLU A 100 17.45 18.43 39.79
CA GLU A 100 18.12 17.14 39.58
C GLU A 100 18.00 16.65 38.13
N MET A 101 19.14 16.32 37.53
CA MET A 101 19.22 15.69 36.21
C MET A 101 19.68 14.25 36.36
N THR A 102 19.02 13.32 35.69
CA THR A 102 19.49 11.94 35.59
C THR A 102 20.30 11.78 34.31
N SER A 103 21.62 11.72 34.42
CA SER A 103 22.47 11.37 33.28
C SER A 103 22.36 9.89 32.95
N LEU A 104 22.21 9.59 31.66
CA LEU A 104 22.36 8.25 31.09
C LEU A 104 23.67 8.14 30.29
N GLY A 105 24.56 9.13 30.45
CA GLY A 105 25.90 9.16 29.87
C GLY A 105 26.02 9.94 28.57
N HIS A 106 27.28 10.27 28.28
CA HIS A 106 27.75 10.96 27.08
C HIS A 106 27.12 12.34 26.84
N ASN A 107 26.72 13.05 27.90
CA ASN A 107 26.24 14.41 27.78
C ASN A 107 27.39 15.42 27.84
N LEU A 108 27.15 16.63 27.35
CA LEU A 108 28.05 17.76 27.54
C LEU A 108 27.29 18.90 28.20
N ASP A 109 27.79 19.33 29.37
CA ASP A 109 27.34 20.54 30.04
C ASP A 109 28.51 21.52 30.17
N SER A 110 28.32 22.73 29.68
CA SER A 110 29.40 23.71 29.59
C SER A 110 29.77 24.44 30.88
N ASP A 111 28.93 24.41 31.91
CA ASP A 111 29.17 25.16 33.16
C ASP A 111 29.13 24.32 34.45
N ARG A 112 28.85 23.01 34.32
CA ARG A 112 28.73 22.01 35.40
C ARG A 112 27.44 22.07 36.23
N SER A 113 26.52 22.96 35.91
CA SER A 113 25.27 23.12 36.67
C SER A 113 24.29 21.95 36.54
N CYS A 114 24.44 21.10 35.51
CA CYS A 114 23.57 19.94 35.35
C CYS A 114 23.95 18.77 36.27
N GLU A 115 25.08 18.88 37.00
CA GLU A 115 25.55 17.90 38.00
C GLU A 115 25.56 16.44 37.49
N MET A 116 25.77 16.24 36.18
CA MET A 116 25.87 14.93 35.54
C MET A 116 27.21 14.28 35.93
N ASP A 117 27.17 13.10 36.57
CA ASP A 117 28.34 12.50 37.23
C ASP A 117 28.86 11.20 36.60
N THR A 118 28.32 10.80 35.44
CA THR A 118 28.82 9.59 34.79
C THR A 118 30.20 9.86 34.18
N VAL A 119 31.07 8.84 34.19
CA VAL A 119 32.45 8.97 33.69
C VAL A 119 32.51 9.34 32.19
N THR A 120 31.41 9.15 31.45
CA THR A 120 31.33 9.45 30.02
C THR A 120 30.85 10.87 29.71
N ASP A 121 30.35 11.61 30.71
CA ASP A 121 29.90 12.99 30.55
C ASP A 121 31.07 13.98 30.48
N LEU A 122 30.85 15.09 29.77
CA LEU A 122 31.78 16.20 29.60
C LEU A 122 31.26 17.42 30.36
N MET A 123 31.91 17.72 31.50
CA MET A 123 31.44 18.74 32.44
C MET A 123 32.37 19.95 32.51
N GLY A 124 31.81 21.14 32.29
CA GLY A 124 32.50 22.42 32.36
C GLY A 124 33.44 22.67 31.19
N VAL A 125 33.05 22.21 29.99
CA VAL A 125 33.80 22.40 28.74
C VAL A 125 32.89 23.00 27.67
N SER A 126 33.39 23.93 26.86
CA SER A 126 32.60 24.50 25.77
C SER A 126 32.43 23.49 24.64
N PRO A 127 31.21 23.32 24.09
CA PRO A 127 30.97 22.49 22.91
C PRO A 127 31.46 23.12 21.59
N LEU A 128 31.96 24.37 21.60
CA LEU A 128 32.39 25.08 20.39
C LEU A 128 31.29 25.09 19.30
N LEU A 129 30.07 25.44 19.70
CA LEU A 129 28.92 25.54 18.79
C LEU A 129 29.12 26.73 17.83
N ALA A 130 28.88 26.48 16.55
CA ALA A 130 28.72 27.53 15.56
C ALA A 130 27.38 28.27 15.76
N VAL A 131 27.27 29.44 15.12
CA VAL A 131 25.99 30.18 15.08
C VAL A 131 24.88 29.32 14.49
N LEU A 132 23.66 29.51 14.97
CA LEU A 132 22.49 28.82 14.44
C LEU A 132 22.33 29.16 12.95
N ALA A 133 22.32 28.13 12.10
CA ALA A 133 22.27 28.30 10.65
C ALA A 133 21.57 27.13 9.98
N ASP A 134 21.30 27.29 8.68
CA ASP A 134 20.92 26.17 7.82
C ASP A 134 22.19 25.41 7.44
N ASN A 135 22.32 24.18 7.96
CA ASN A 135 23.44 23.29 7.70
C ASN A 135 23.06 22.07 6.85
N GLY A 136 22.03 22.20 6.00
CA GLY A 136 21.69 21.19 4.99
C GLY A 136 20.67 20.14 5.45
N GLY A 137 19.68 20.53 6.26
CA GLY A 137 18.59 19.68 6.75
C GLY A 137 17.22 20.36 6.69
N PRO A 138 16.15 19.75 7.23
CA PRO A 138 14.81 20.32 7.21
C PRO A 138 14.63 21.49 8.21
N THR A 139 15.55 21.63 9.17
CA THR A 139 15.47 22.62 10.25
C THR A 139 16.87 23.14 10.62
N LEU A 140 16.95 24.31 11.26
CA LEU A 140 18.22 24.96 11.62
C LEU A 140 18.92 24.24 12.77
N THR A 141 20.24 24.12 12.70
CA THR A 141 21.06 23.46 13.74
C THR A 141 22.23 24.33 14.17
N HIS A 142 22.77 24.04 15.35
CA HIS A 142 24.12 24.48 15.72
C HIS A 142 25.11 23.42 15.25
N ALA A 143 25.95 23.76 14.28
CA ALA A 143 27.07 22.90 13.88
C ALA A 143 28.14 22.89 14.98
N LEU A 144 28.94 21.83 15.04
CA LEU A 144 30.12 21.77 15.89
C LEU A 144 31.36 22.22 15.11
N SER A 145 32.25 22.96 15.77
CA SER A 145 33.60 23.15 15.24
C SER A 145 34.34 21.80 15.18
N ALA A 146 35.25 21.63 14.23
CA ALA A 146 36.03 20.40 14.07
C ALA A 146 36.85 20.03 15.33
N ASP A 147 37.28 21.03 16.11
CA ASP A 147 38.03 20.83 17.37
C ASP A 147 37.12 20.70 18.61
N SER A 148 35.80 20.56 18.40
CA SER A 148 34.86 20.46 19.51
C SER A 148 35.12 19.22 20.36
N PRO A 149 35.10 19.33 21.70
CA PRO A 149 35.21 18.17 22.57
C PRO A 149 34.00 17.23 22.47
N ALA A 150 32.88 17.64 21.85
CA ALA A 150 31.72 16.80 21.61
C ALA A 150 31.87 15.87 20.40
N VAL A 151 32.89 16.07 19.55
CA VAL A 151 33.08 15.29 18.33
C VAL A 151 33.54 13.86 18.63
N ASN A 152 32.91 12.87 18.01
CA ASN A 152 33.22 11.43 18.13
C ASN A 152 33.20 10.87 19.58
N ARG A 153 32.28 11.35 20.42
CA ARG A 153 32.20 11.01 21.85
C ARG A 153 31.08 10.06 22.23
N LEU A 154 30.07 9.89 21.39
CA LEU A 154 29.03 8.89 21.57
C LEU A 154 29.51 7.55 21.04
N VAL A 155 29.33 6.49 21.85
CA VAL A 155 29.62 5.12 21.40
C VAL A 155 28.52 4.63 20.46
N VAL A 156 28.90 3.73 19.54
CA VAL A 156 28.04 3.23 18.46
C VAL A 156 26.65 2.79 18.90
N ASP A 157 26.53 2.13 20.06
CA ASP A 157 25.28 1.53 20.55
C ASP A 157 24.21 2.55 20.92
N ILE A 158 24.60 3.81 21.13
CA ILE A 158 23.68 4.91 21.48
C ILE A 158 23.62 5.99 20.40
N CYS A 159 24.37 5.83 19.31
CA CYS A 159 24.28 6.70 18.15
C CYS A 159 22.95 6.46 17.42
N PRO A 160 22.13 7.50 17.21
CA PRO A 160 21.01 7.38 16.30
C PRO A 160 21.56 7.25 14.88
N ASP A 161 20.87 6.53 13.99
CA ASP A 161 21.38 6.28 12.63
C ASP A 161 21.65 7.57 11.85
N VAL A 162 20.88 8.61 12.14
CA VAL A 162 20.95 9.93 11.51
C VAL A 162 20.90 11.05 12.55
N ASP A 163 21.43 12.21 12.18
CA ASP A 163 21.31 13.44 12.96
C ASP A 163 20.01 14.20 12.65
N GLN A 164 19.81 15.37 13.27
CA GLN A 164 18.62 16.20 13.03
C GLN A 164 18.35 16.51 11.56
N ARG A 165 19.41 16.53 10.72
CA ARG A 165 19.34 16.88 9.30
C ARG A 165 18.97 15.71 8.42
N PHE A 166 18.82 14.52 9.00
CA PHE A 166 18.83 13.23 8.29
C PHE A 166 20.18 12.98 7.58
N HIS A 167 21.28 13.44 8.18
CA HIS A 167 22.62 13.06 7.73
C HIS A 167 23.08 11.83 8.52
N TYR A 168 23.72 10.89 7.83
CA TYR A 168 24.06 9.58 8.40
C TYR A 168 25.16 9.69 9.47
N ARG A 169 24.92 9.16 10.67
CA ARG A 169 25.88 9.20 11.80
C ARG A 169 26.75 7.96 11.86
N LYS A 170 27.45 7.65 10.77
CA LYS A 170 28.61 6.75 10.84
C LYS A 170 29.78 7.34 10.06
N ALA A 171 30.78 7.87 10.76
CA ALA A 171 32.10 8.11 10.17
C ALA A 171 33.23 8.05 11.20
N GLU A 172 34.27 7.28 10.84
CA GLU A 172 35.54 6.96 11.52
C GLU A 172 35.48 6.33 12.94
N ASN A 173 35.68 5.00 12.99
CA ASN A 173 35.79 4.16 14.19
C ASN A 173 34.47 3.84 14.92
N GLY A 174 33.32 4.27 14.40
CA GLY A 174 32.00 3.85 14.87
C GLY A 174 31.39 4.73 15.97
N ASN A 175 32.02 5.84 16.34
CA ASN A 175 31.42 6.81 17.24
C ASN A 175 30.67 7.90 16.46
N CYS A 176 29.85 8.68 17.17
CA CYS A 176 29.20 9.87 16.64
C CYS A 176 29.32 11.06 17.60
N ASP A 177 28.90 12.23 17.17
CA ASP A 177 28.97 13.46 17.94
C ASP A 177 27.85 13.55 19.00
N ILE A 178 28.17 14.18 20.14
CA ILE A 178 27.15 14.57 21.14
C ILE A 178 26.31 15.70 20.55
N GLY A 179 25.00 15.64 20.76
CA GLY A 179 24.05 16.68 20.37
C GLY A 179 23.33 16.38 19.06
N ALA A 180 22.67 17.39 18.50
CA ALA A 180 21.75 17.24 17.36
C ALA A 180 22.44 17.18 15.99
N PHE A 181 23.75 17.40 15.94
CA PHE A 181 24.52 17.60 14.71
C PHE A 181 25.70 16.64 14.65
N GLU A 182 25.97 16.11 13.46
CA GLU A 182 27.13 15.26 13.19
C GLU A 182 28.15 15.96 12.27
N THR A 183 29.39 16.09 12.74
CA THR A 183 30.48 16.75 12.02
C THR A 183 31.01 15.88 10.89
N GLY A 184 31.13 16.44 9.70
CA GLY A 184 31.65 15.72 8.53
C GLY A 184 30.72 14.65 7.97
N SER A 185 29.45 14.60 8.41
CA SER A 185 28.46 13.70 7.84
C SER A 185 27.92 14.20 6.50
N GLU A 186 27.34 13.26 5.75
CA GLU A 186 26.63 13.52 4.50
C GLU A 186 25.16 13.13 4.64
N ARG A 187 24.31 13.68 3.76
CA ARG A 187 22.88 13.36 3.71
C ARG A 187 22.71 11.85 3.56
N ALA A 188 21.90 11.25 4.43
CA ALA A 188 21.66 9.82 4.39
C ALA A 188 20.97 9.43 3.08
N ASP A 189 21.45 8.35 2.48
CA ASP A 189 20.75 7.71 1.37
C ASP A 189 19.63 6.81 1.90
N SER A 190 18.56 7.46 2.38
CA SER A 190 17.44 6.80 3.07
C SER A 190 16.54 5.98 2.14
N GLY A 191 16.70 6.14 0.82
CA GLY A 191 15.93 5.44 -0.18
C GLY A 191 14.54 6.02 -0.44
N THR A 192 13.86 5.38 -1.39
CA THR A 192 12.51 5.71 -1.84
C THR A 192 11.58 4.54 -1.52
N LEU A 193 10.46 4.83 -0.84
CA LEU A 193 9.44 3.84 -0.50
C LEU A 193 8.34 3.85 -1.58
N THR A 194 7.98 2.66 -2.07
CA THR A 194 7.14 2.49 -3.26
C THR A 194 6.42 1.15 -3.23
N PHE A 195 5.22 1.06 -3.81
CA PHE A 195 4.71 -0.25 -4.21
C PHE A 195 5.60 -0.83 -5.33
N SER A 196 5.69 -2.16 -5.42
CA SER A 196 6.46 -2.84 -6.47
C SER A 196 5.77 -2.79 -7.83
N ALA A 197 4.46 -2.56 -7.86
CA ALA A 197 3.67 -2.43 -9.08
C ALA A 197 2.58 -1.36 -8.94
N ALA A 198 2.21 -0.76 -10.08
CA ALA A 198 1.07 0.17 -10.17
C ALA A 198 -0.29 -0.54 -10.08
N ARG A 199 -0.30 -1.84 -10.41
CA ARG A 199 -1.49 -2.70 -10.45
C ARG A 199 -1.15 -4.09 -9.93
N TYR A 200 -2.02 -4.62 -9.11
CA TYR A 200 -2.08 -6.01 -8.66
C TYR A 200 -3.43 -6.60 -9.07
N SER A 201 -3.52 -7.92 -9.12
CA SER A 201 -4.77 -8.63 -9.36
C SER A 201 -4.80 -9.93 -8.60
N ALA A 202 -5.96 -10.31 -8.09
CA ALA A 202 -6.21 -11.58 -7.42
C ALA A 202 -7.67 -12.00 -7.64
N ALA A 203 -7.93 -13.30 -7.68
CA ALA A 203 -9.30 -13.81 -7.64
C ALA A 203 -9.85 -13.66 -6.23
N GLU A 204 -11.14 -13.38 -6.08
CA GLU A 204 -11.75 -13.30 -4.74
C GLU A 204 -11.59 -14.61 -3.95
N SER A 205 -11.59 -15.75 -4.66
CA SER A 205 -11.31 -17.08 -4.10
C SER A 205 -9.84 -17.34 -3.69
N ASP A 206 -8.89 -16.45 -3.99
CA ASP A 206 -7.49 -16.57 -3.54
C ASP A 206 -7.37 -16.37 -2.01
N GLY A 207 -8.39 -15.80 -1.37
CA GLY A 207 -8.47 -15.50 0.07
C GLY A 207 -7.59 -14.33 0.51
N THR A 208 -6.42 -14.13 -0.11
CA THR A 208 -5.56 -12.96 0.13
C THR A 208 -4.86 -12.47 -1.12
N ALA A 209 -4.79 -11.14 -1.30
CA ALA A 209 -3.88 -10.48 -2.24
C ALA A 209 -2.68 -9.88 -1.49
N THR A 210 -1.46 -10.05 -2.02
CA THR A 210 -0.24 -9.47 -1.43
C THR A 210 0.24 -8.26 -2.21
N LEU A 211 0.21 -7.07 -1.60
CA LEU A 211 0.85 -5.87 -2.15
C LEU A 211 2.26 -5.74 -1.59
N LEU A 212 3.27 -5.66 -2.45
CA LEU A 212 4.67 -5.53 -2.02
C LEU A 212 5.10 -4.07 -1.99
N VAL A 213 5.71 -3.66 -0.88
CA VAL A 213 6.30 -2.34 -0.67
C VAL A 213 7.81 -2.47 -0.58
N GLN A 214 8.52 -1.68 -1.39
CA GLN A 214 9.97 -1.76 -1.56
C GLN A 214 10.64 -0.48 -1.07
N ARG A 215 11.90 -0.62 -0.61
CA ARG A 215 12.81 0.47 -0.31
C ARG A 215 13.93 0.49 -1.35
N LEU A 216 13.88 1.42 -2.28
CA LEU A 216 14.77 1.47 -3.44
C LEU A 216 15.82 2.58 -3.34
N GLY A 217 17.01 2.30 -3.85
CA GLY A 217 18.03 3.32 -4.08
C GLY A 217 18.64 3.92 -2.82
N GLY A 218 18.51 3.26 -1.66
CA GLY A 218 19.14 3.67 -0.40
C GLY A 218 18.62 2.86 0.79
N SER A 219 19.47 2.59 1.79
CA SER A 219 19.11 1.86 3.01
C SER A 219 19.65 2.47 4.31
N GLN A 220 20.18 3.69 4.25
CA GLN A 220 20.76 4.36 5.42
C GLN A 220 19.69 4.99 6.31
N GLY A 221 19.75 4.69 7.59
CA GLY A 221 18.79 5.15 8.59
C GLY A 221 17.52 4.30 8.68
N GLN A 222 16.97 4.20 9.88
CA GLN A 222 15.62 3.67 10.08
C GLN A 222 14.58 4.56 9.38
N VAL A 223 13.64 3.93 8.67
CA VAL A 223 12.53 4.59 7.99
C VAL A 223 11.23 3.83 8.24
N SER A 224 10.11 4.54 8.11
CA SER A 224 8.78 3.94 8.13
C SER A 224 7.86 4.61 7.13
N VAL A 225 6.76 3.93 6.77
CA VAL A 225 5.68 4.48 5.97
C VAL A 225 4.35 3.92 6.44
N ALA A 226 3.33 4.76 6.52
CA ALA A 226 1.97 4.31 6.75
C ALA A 226 1.32 3.88 5.44
N TYR A 227 0.40 2.93 5.51
CA TYR A 227 -0.43 2.53 4.37
C TYR A 227 -1.89 2.38 4.79
N SER A 228 -2.80 2.59 3.84
CA SER A 228 -4.22 2.28 4.01
C SER A 228 -4.88 2.07 2.66
N ASP A 229 -6.08 1.50 2.70
CA ASP A 229 -7.05 1.67 1.62
C ASP A 229 -7.56 3.12 1.57
N LEU A 230 -7.84 3.63 0.38
CA LEU A 230 -8.44 4.93 0.15
C LEU A 230 -9.96 4.89 0.02
N LEU A 231 -10.57 3.70 -0.04
CA LEU A 231 -11.99 3.48 -0.32
C LEU A 231 -12.41 4.14 -1.64
N ILE A 232 -11.55 3.98 -2.65
CA ILE A 232 -11.76 4.46 -4.02
C ILE A 232 -11.69 3.27 -4.95
N GLY A 233 -12.68 3.16 -5.83
CA GLY A 233 -12.80 2.09 -6.82
C GLY A 233 -14.23 1.56 -6.86
N SER A 234 -14.43 0.44 -7.54
CA SER A 234 -15.73 -0.25 -7.60
C SER A 234 -15.87 -1.32 -6.53
N ALA A 235 -14.76 -1.89 -6.06
CA ALA A 235 -14.74 -2.86 -4.97
C ALA A 235 -15.17 -2.16 -3.67
N ALA A 236 -16.19 -2.68 -3.01
CA ALA A 236 -16.69 -2.19 -1.74
C ALA A 236 -16.10 -2.96 -0.56
N ALA A 237 -15.31 -2.25 0.27
CA ALA A 237 -14.85 -2.79 1.55
C ALA A 237 -16.01 -3.38 2.37
N ARG A 238 -15.83 -4.61 2.86
CA ARG A 238 -16.78 -5.54 3.52
C ARG A 238 -17.50 -6.54 2.60
N TYR A 239 -17.60 -6.27 1.30
CA TYR A 239 -18.20 -7.21 0.36
C TYR A 239 -17.12 -8.04 -0.30
N ASP A 240 -16.14 -7.41 -0.93
CA ASP A 240 -15.11 -8.08 -1.76
C ASP A 240 -13.72 -8.10 -1.07
N TYR A 241 -13.50 -7.27 -0.05
CA TYR A 241 -12.31 -7.36 0.81
C TYR A 241 -12.52 -6.79 2.22
N GLU A 242 -11.61 -7.13 3.14
CA GLU A 242 -11.57 -6.53 4.48
C GLU A 242 -10.95 -5.13 4.47
N GLU A 243 -11.64 -4.16 5.08
CA GLU A 243 -11.17 -2.77 5.17
C GLU A 243 -9.79 -2.69 5.83
N VAL A 244 -8.81 -2.15 5.09
CA VAL A 244 -7.44 -1.96 5.57
C VAL A 244 -7.30 -0.59 6.21
N ASN A 245 -7.41 -0.57 7.53
CA ASN A 245 -7.13 0.59 8.36
C ASN A 245 -5.64 0.98 8.27
N ALA A 246 -5.34 2.24 8.63
CA ALA A 246 -3.98 2.74 8.62
C ALA A 246 -3.07 1.93 9.55
N ASP A 247 -2.00 1.36 8.99
CA ASP A 247 -0.92 0.69 9.72
C ASP A 247 0.45 1.12 9.15
N ILE A 248 1.54 0.74 9.81
CA ILE A 248 2.89 1.26 9.55
C ILE A 248 3.87 0.11 9.25
N LEU A 249 4.58 0.24 8.13
CA LEU A 249 5.72 -0.61 7.78
C LEU A 249 7.03 0.03 8.24
N TYR A 250 7.96 -0.79 8.72
CA TYR A 250 9.25 -0.35 9.28
C TYR A 250 10.43 -1.04 8.61
N TRP A 251 11.49 -0.27 8.37
CA TRP A 251 12.82 -0.75 7.97
C TRP A 251 13.86 -0.22 8.94
N ALA A 252 14.72 -1.10 9.45
CA ALA A 252 15.88 -0.70 10.25
C ALA A 252 16.99 -0.08 9.37
N ASP A 253 18.02 0.50 10.01
CA ASP A 253 19.25 0.90 9.30
C ASP A 253 19.86 -0.29 8.55
N GLY A 254 20.21 -0.06 7.29
CA GLY A 254 20.75 -1.07 6.39
C GLY A 254 19.72 -2.05 5.83
N ASP A 255 18.47 -2.05 6.31
CA ASP A 255 17.42 -2.94 5.84
C ASP A 255 16.72 -2.38 4.59
N ALA A 256 16.78 -3.15 3.51
CA ALA A 256 16.11 -2.90 2.24
C ALA A 256 15.23 -4.09 1.79
N THR A 257 14.90 -4.99 2.71
CA THR A 257 14.03 -6.13 2.40
C THR A 257 12.60 -5.67 2.14
N ASP A 258 11.94 -6.27 1.15
CA ASP A 258 10.56 -5.94 0.81
C ASP A 258 9.62 -6.20 2.00
N ARG A 259 8.51 -5.46 2.03
CA ARG A 259 7.42 -5.64 2.99
C ARG A 259 6.16 -6.02 2.26
N SER A 260 5.36 -6.90 2.85
CA SER A 260 4.05 -7.28 2.34
C SER A 260 2.96 -6.56 3.10
N VAL A 261 1.94 -6.13 2.37
CA VAL A 261 0.62 -5.78 2.88
C VAL A 261 -0.34 -6.85 2.37
N GLU A 262 -0.91 -7.63 3.30
CA GLU A 262 -1.90 -8.65 2.98
C GLU A 262 -3.30 -8.03 3.00
N ILE A 263 -4.01 -8.16 1.89
CA ILE A 263 -5.41 -7.76 1.73
C ILE A 263 -6.22 -9.04 1.80
N VAL A 264 -7.07 -9.18 2.81
CA VAL A 264 -7.98 -10.32 2.93
C VAL A 264 -9.13 -10.10 1.96
N LEU A 265 -9.27 -11.01 0.99
CA LEU A 265 -10.35 -11.01 0.01
C LEU A 265 -11.56 -11.75 0.59
N ARG A 266 -12.74 -11.37 0.12
CA ARG A 266 -13.99 -12.00 0.50
C ARG A 266 -14.58 -12.64 -0.74
N ASP A 267 -14.47 -13.95 -0.76
CA ASP A 267 -15.12 -14.84 -1.71
C ASP A 267 -16.61 -14.94 -1.36
N ASP A 268 -17.48 -14.62 -2.32
CA ASP A 268 -18.91 -14.90 -2.19
C ASP A 268 -19.48 -15.78 -3.32
N ASN A 269 -20.72 -15.57 -3.77
CA ASN A 269 -21.30 -16.34 -4.89
C ASN A 269 -22.04 -15.42 -5.87
N ALA A 270 -21.93 -14.10 -5.70
CA ALA A 270 -22.49 -13.12 -6.58
C ALA A 270 -21.52 -12.88 -7.74
N GLN A 271 -22.05 -12.88 -8.95
CA GLN A 271 -21.30 -12.44 -10.12
C GLN A 271 -21.27 -10.92 -10.18
N GLU A 272 -20.11 -10.35 -9.91
CA GLU A 272 -19.90 -8.90 -9.77
C GLU A 272 -19.02 -8.32 -10.89
N GLY A 273 -18.26 -9.18 -11.59
CA GLY A 273 -17.31 -8.79 -12.63
C GLY A 273 -15.99 -8.25 -12.07
N LEU A 274 -15.22 -7.54 -12.89
CA LEU A 274 -13.94 -6.99 -12.43
C LEU A 274 -14.14 -5.76 -11.57
N GLU A 275 -13.61 -5.79 -10.37
CA GLU A 275 -13.66 -4.68 -9.44
C GLU A 275 -12.28 -4.16 -9.06
N SER A 276 -12.22 -2.96 -8.48
CA SER A 276 -10.95 -2.30 -8.16
C SER A 276 -10.99 -1.60 -6.81
N ALA A 277 -9.88 -1.64 -6.08
CA ALA A 277 -9.62 -0.89 -4.86
C ALA A 277 -8.24 -0.19 -4.92
N VAL A 278 -8.13 1.03 -4.38
CA VAL A 278 -6.90 1.83 -4.44
C VAL A 278 -6.26 1.97 -3.06
N PHE A 279 -5.00 1.56 -2.96
CA PHE A 279 -4.18 1.65 -1.74
C PHE A 279 -3.13 2.75 -1.86
N ALA A 280 -2.74 3.35 -0.73
CA ALA A 280 -1.75 4.43 -0.70
C ALA A 280 -0.72 4.27 0.42
N LEU A 281 0.50 4.72 0.12
CA LEU A 281 1.58 4.96 1.07
C LEU A 281 1.60 6.45 1.45
N PHE A 282 1.77 6.75 2.73
CA PHE A 282 1.82 8.12 3.25
C PHE A 282 2.60 8.24 4.56
N ALA A 283 2.80 9.48 5.02
CA ALA A 283 3.45 9.80 6.30
C ALA A 283 4.81 9.10 6.50
N GLN A 284 5.65 9.08 5.46
CA GLN A 284 6.98 8.49 5.53
C GLN A 284 7.90 9.26 6.50
N THR A 285 8.80 8.54 7.16
CA THR A 285 9.74 9.09 8.15
C THR A 285 11.20 8.77 7.81
N GLY A 286 12.15 9.31 8.59
CA GLY A 286 13.57 8.92 8.50
C GLY A 286 14.32 9.46 7.29
N GLY A 287 13.79 10.48 6.61
CA GLY A 287 14.41 11.07 5.41
C GLY A 287 14.06 10.34 4.11
N ALA A 288 13.31 9.23 4.17
CA ALA A 288 12.81 8.54 3.00
C ALA A 288 11.89 9.44 2.15
N THR A 289 11.82 9.12 0.87
CA THR A 289 10.90 9.79 -0.07
C THR A 289 9.87 8.81 -0.62
N LEU A 290 8.76 9.35 -1.11
CA LEU A 290 7.75 8.59 -1.87
C LEU A 290 7.85 8.98 -3.35
N ASN A 291 7.60 8.03 -4.24
CA ASN A 291 7.58 8.28 -5.68
C ASN A 291 6.14 8.23 -6.25
N ALA A 292 6.04 8.17 -7.58
CA ALA A 292 4.79 8.08 -8.33
C ALA A 292 3.97 6.81 -8.02
N LEU A 293 4.61 5.73 -7.56
CA LEU A 293 3.99 4.48 -7.13
C LEU A 293 3.76 4.44 -5.61
N SER A 294 3.47 5.60 -5.01
CA SER A 294 2.90 5.70 -3.66
C SER A 294 1.41 5.38 -3.62
N ARG A 295 0.81 5.06 -4.78
CA ARG A 295 -0.53 4.51 -4.90
C ARG A 295 -0.50 3.30 -5.83
N THR A 296 -1.33 2.32 -5.54
CA THR A 296 -1.51 1.13 -6.38
C THR A 296 -2.98 0.73 -6.42
N GLU A 297 -3.36 0.06 -7.50
CA GLU A 297 -4.71 -0.48 -7.72
C GLU A 297 -4.65 -2.00 -7.56
N LEU A 298 -5.53 -2.56 -6.71
CA LEU A 298 -5.82 -3.99 -6.68
C LEU A 298 -7.08 -4.22 -7.51
N VAL A 299 -6.98 -5.10 -8.50
CA VAL A 299 -8.14 -5.60 -9.25
C VAL A 299 -8.59 -6.90 -8.60
N VAL A 300 -9.83 -6.92 -8.12
CA VAL A 300 -10.50 -8.13 -7.63
C VAL A 300 -11.19 -8.78 -8.82
N ILE A 301 -10.85 -10.05 -9.08
CA ILE A 301 -11.37 -10.82 -10.20
C ILE A 301 -12.48 -11.73 -9.66
N ASP A 302 -13.71 -11.44 -10.08
CA ASP A 302 -14.88 -12.31 -9.96
C ASP A 302 -14.63 -13.66 -10.63
N ASP A 303 -14.78 -14.75 -9.89
CA ASP A 303 -14.66 -16.12 -10.40
C ASP A 303 -15.98 -16.90 -10.46
N GLU A 304 -17.07 -16.21 -10.18
CA GLU A 304 -18.43 -16.73 -10.21
C GLU A 304 -18.93 -16.89 -11.65
N THR A 305 -19.67 -17.97 -11.87
CA THR A 305 -20.38 -18.22 -13.12
C THR A 305 -21.85 -18.51 -12.85
N GLN A 306 -22.44 -17.88 -11.83
CA GLN A 306 -23.79 -18.22 -11.33
C GLN A 306 -24.87 -18.20 -12.43
N TYR A 307 -24.74 -17.34 -13.45
CA TYR A 307 -25.66 -17.28 -14.58
C TYR A 307 -25.39 -18.33 -15.68
N GLY A 308 -24.31 -19.10 -15.56
CA GLY A 308 -23.91 -20.18 -16.45
C GLY A 308 -23.32 -19.73 -17.78
N ASN A 309 -23.08 -20.69 -18.67
CA ASN A 309 -22.74 -20.45 -20.07
C ASN A 309 -23.52 -21.38 -21.00
N PHE A 310 -23.79 -20.94 -22.24
CA PHE A 310 -24.61 -21.70 -23.19
C PHE A 310 -23.76 -22.45 -24.21
N SER A 311 -24.00 -23.74 -24.40
CA SER A 311 -23.38 -24.57 -25.45
C SER A 311 -24.43 -25.46 -26.12
N PHE A 312 -24.28 -25.76 -27.40
CA PHE A 312 -24.99 -26.90 -27.98
C PHE A 312 -24.59 -28.19 -27.27
N SER A 313 -25.55 -29.10 -27.07
CA SER A 313 -25.32 -30.40 -26.43
C SER A 313 -24.42 -31.32 -27.28
N SER A 314 -24.30 -31.06 -28.58
CA SER A 314 -23.45 -31.78 -29.52
C SER A 314 -22.85 -30.85 -30.57
N ARG A 315 -21.70 -31.24 -31.14
CA ARG A 315 -21.10 -30.55 -32.30
C ARG A 315 -21.79 -30.93 -33.62
N THR A 316 -22.49 -32.06 -33.62
CA THR A 316 -23.15 -32.61 -34.80
C THR A 316 -24.51 -33.18 -34.39
N TYR A 317 -25.53 -32.84 -35.15
CA TYR A 317 -26.86 -33.44 -35.12
C TYR A 317 -27.10 -34.12 -36.46
N GLU A 318 -27.83 -35.22 -36.48
CA GLU A 318 -28.10 -36.00 -37.70
C GLU A 318 -29.61 -36.13 -37.88
N VAL A 319 -30.06 -36.05 -39.12
CA VAL A 319 -31.47 -36.15 -39.52
C VAL A 319 -31.53 -36.68 -40.95
N THR A 320 -32.61 -37.39 -41.30
CA THR A 320 -32.89 -37.77 -42.69
C THR A 320 -33.91 -36.82 -43.30
N GLU A 321 -33.89 -36.64 -44.62
CA GLU A 321 -34.78 -35.71 -45.34
C GLU A 321 -36.27 -35.90 -45.00
N ASP A 322 -36.69 -37.15 -44.77
CA ASP A 322 -38.07 -37.52 -44.43
C ASP A 322 -38.48 -37.27 -42.96
N ASP A 323 -37.55 -36.97 -42.05
CA ASP A 323 -37.87 -36.83 -40.61
C ASP A 323 -38.65 -35.54 -40.32
N GLY A 324 -38.67 -34.60 -41.27
CA GLY A 324 -39.41 -33.33 -41.22
C GLY A 324 -38.81 -32.26 -40.32
N PHE A 325 -38.13 -32.61 -39.23
CA PHE A 325 -37.31 -31.67 -38.45
C PHE A 325 -36.26 -32.37 -37.58
N VAL A 326 -35.19 -31.65 -37.27
CA VAL A 326 -34.23 -32.05 -36.22
C VAL A 326 -34.43 -31.21 -34.96
N THR A 327 -34.37 -31.84 -33.79
CA THR A 327 -34.38 -31.14 -32.49
C THR A 327 -32.95 -30.82 -32.07
N VAL A 328 -32.64 -29.54 -31.93
CA VAL A 328 -31.34 -29.05 -31.46
C VAL A 328 -31.46 -28.66 -29.99
N SER A 329 -30.60 -29.23 -29.14
CA SER A 329 -30.59 -28.96 -27.70
C SER A 329 -29.42 -28.05 -27.31
N VAL A 330 -29.70 -27.06 -26.47
CA VAL A 330 -28.75 -26.12 -25.88
C VAL A 330 -28.72 -26.36 -24.38
N GLU A 331 -27.52 -26.51 -23.83
CA GLU A 331 -27.26 -26.69 -22.41
C GLU A 331 -26.74 -25.39 -21.80
N ARG A 332 -27.21 -25.09 -20.59
CA ARG A 332 -26.68 -24.05 -19.71
C ARG A 332 -25.82 -24.72 -18.65
N LEU A 333 -24.50 -24.51 -18.72
CA LEU A 333 -23.51 -25.19 -17.88
C LEU A 333 -22.91 -24.22 -16.86
N ASN A 334 -22.32 -24.76 -15.79
CA ASN A 334 -21.60 -24.03 -14.74
C ASN A 334 -22.40 -22.96 -13.97
N GLY A 335 -23.71 -22.85 -14.19
CA GLY A 335 -24.61 -21.99 -13.42
C GLY A 335 -26.03 -22.06 -13.95
N SER A 336 -27.01 -21.83 -13.08
CA SER A 336 -28.43 -21.84 -13.44
C SER A 336 -29.25 -20.76 -12.71
N TYR A 337 -28.57 -19.80 -12.08
CA TYR A 337 -29.21 -18.73 -11.32
C TYR A 337 -29.85 -17.69 -12.24
N GLY A 338 -31.09 -17.31 -11.96
CA GLY A 338 -31.84 -16.31 -12.69
C GLY A 338 -32.32 -16.76 -14.07
N ALA A 339 -33.27 -15.99 -14.60
CA ALA A 339 -33.77 -16.19 -15.95
C ALA A 339 -32.86 -15.49 -16.97
N VAL A 340 -32.43 -16.22 -17.99
CA VAL A 340 -31.46 -15.79 -19.00
C VAL A 340 -31.88 -16.28 -20.38
N SER A 341 -31.26 -15.78 -21.43
CA SER A 341 -31.63 -16.17 -22.80
C SER A 341 -30.43 -16.21 -23.72
N VAL A 342 -30.53 -16.98 -24.80
CA VAL A 342 -29.54 -17.01 -25.89
C VAL A 342 -30.25 -17.06 -27.23
N GLY A 343 -29.77 -16.25 -28.17
CA GLY A 343 -30.21 -16.29 -29.56
C GLY A 343 -29.62 -17.50 -30.28
N TYR A 344 -30.33 -17.97 -31.29
CA TYR A 344 -29.82 -18.99 -32.22
C TYR A 344 -30.22 -18.63 -33.65
N GLU A 345 -29.38 -19.02 -34.59
CA GLU A 345 -29.64 -18.85 -36.02
C GLU A 345 -29.03 -19.99 -36.84
N THR A 346 -29.71 -20.35 -37.93
CA THR A 346 -29.20 -21.22 -38.99
C THR A 346 -28.55 -20.40 -40.09
N SER A 347 -27.52 -20.97 -40.72
CA SER A 347 -26.94 -20.47 -41.97
C SER A 347 -26.56 -21.64 -42.88
N ASP A 348 -26.53 -21.38 -44.17
CA ASP A 348 -26.20 -22.39 -45.19
C ASP A 348 -24.80 -23.00 -44.95
N GLY A 349 -24.70 -24.28 -45.23
CA GLY A 349 -23.45 -25.04 -45.28
C GLY A 349 -23.32 -25.71 -46.63
N GLY A 350 -23.52 -27.03 -46.66
CA GLY A 350 -23.80 -27.78 -47.89
C GLY A 350 -25.25 -27.60 -48.36
N ALA A 351 -26.18 -27.54 -47.40
CA ALA A 351 -27.61 -27.33 -47.62
C ALA A 351 -27.94 -25.83 -47.78
N GLU A 352 -28.86 -25.52 -48.69
CA GLU A 352 -29.37 -24.18 -49.04
C GLU A 352 -30.75 -23.91 -48.42
N ALA A 353 -30.89 -22.74 -47.80
CA ALA A 353 -32.16 -22.31 -47.21
C ALA A 353 -33.30 -22.26 -48.25
N ASP A 354 -34.50 -22.66 -47.82
CA ASP A 354 -35.73 -22.78 -48.61
C ASP A 354 -35.69 -23.85 -49.74
N ALA A 355 -34.56 -24.52 -49.95
CA ALA A 355 -34.44 -25.74 -50.74
C ALA A 355 -34.49 -26.97 -49.81
N ASP A 356 -33.55 -27.07 -48.87
CA ASP A 356 -33.32 -28.30 -48.10
C ASP A 356 -33.78 -28.16 -46.65
N TYR A 357 -33.91 -26.91 -46.17
CA TYR A 357 -34.39 -26.60 -44.83
C TYR A 357 -35.09 -25.25 -44.76
N THR A 358 -35.97 -25.07 -43.78
CA THR A 358 -36.54 -23.76 -43.48
C THR A 358 -35.59 -22.99 -42.54
N PRO A 359 -35.06 -21.82 -42.91
CA PRO A 359 -34.17 -21.07 -42.05
C PRO A 359 -34.88 -20.64 -40.77
N VAL A 360 -34.23 -20.84 -39.61
CA VAL A 360 -34.77 -20.45 -38.31
C VAL A 360 -33.82 -19.51 -37.58
N GLN A 361 -34.39 -18.46 -37.00
CA GLN A 361 -33.74 -17.60 -36.04
C GLN A 361 -34.71 -17.37 -34.87
N GLY A 362 -34.19 -17.41 -33.65
CA GLY A 362 -35.01 -17.26 -32.47
C GLY A 362 -34.19 -17.05 -31.21
N ARG A 363 -34.88 -17.15 -30.07
CA ARG A 363 -34.27 -17.00 -28.75
C ARG A 363 -34.82 -18.06 -27.80
N LEU A 364 -33.92 -18.83 -27.19
CA LEU A 364 -34.24 -19.71 -26.09
C LEU A 364 -34.18 -18.90 -24.79
N THR A 365 -35.20 -19.04 -23.95
CA THR A 365 -35.22 -18.45 -22.59
C THR A 365 -35.20 -19.58 -21.59
N PHE A 366 -34.28 -19.50 -20.64
CA PHE A 366 -34.14 -20.44 -19.54
C PHE A 366 -34.65 -19.75 -18.29
N ALA A 367 -35.60 -20.37 -17.60
CA ALA A 367 -36.02 -19.91 -16.28
C ALA A 367 -34.91 -20.12 -15.23
N ASP A 368 -35.11 -19.55 -14.05
CA ASP A 368 -34.26 -19.84 -12.89
C ASP A 368 -34.23 -21.35 -12.61
N GLY A 369 -33.02 -21.91 -12.47
CA GLY A 369 -32.76 -23.33 -12.28
C GLY A 369 -32.83 -24.19 -13.56
N GLU A 370 -33.23 -23.65 -14.70
CA GLU A 370 -33.33 -24.41 -15.95
C GLU A 370 -31.96 -24.54 -16.62
N THR A 371 -31.60 -25.78 -17.00
CA THR A 371 -30.26 -26.12 -17.53
C THR A 371 -30.25 -26.62 -18.97
N ALA A 372 -31.41 -26.84 -19.59
CA ALA A 372 -31.50 -27.28 -20.99
C ALA A 372 -32.78 -26.75 -21.64
N ALA A 373 -32.68 -26.35 -22.90
CA ALA A 373 -33.81 -26.00 -23.75
C ALA A 373 -33.51 -26.41 -25.20
N SER A 374 -34.54 -26.56 -26.03
CA SER A 374 -34.39 -26.99 -27.42
C SER A 374 -35.25 -26.20 -28.39
N PHE A 375 -34.85 -26.21 -29.65
CA PHE A 375 -35.62 -25.71 -30.79
C PHE A 375 -35.57 -26.71 -31.94
N ASN A 376 -36.50 -26.57 -32.89
CA ASN A 376 -36.57 -27.43 -34.06
C ASN A 376 -36.10 -26.67 -35.30
N VAL A 377 -35.35 -27.35 -36.16
CA VAL A 377 -35.01 -26.89 -37.52
C VAL A 377 -35.79 -27.76 -38.50
N PRO A 378 -36.79 -27.22 -39.23
CA PRO A 378 -37.55 -27.97 -40.22
C PRO A 378 -36.69 -28.36 -41.42
N ILE A 379 -36.79 -29.62 -41.84
CA ILE A 379 -36.12 -30.19 -43.02
C ILE A 379 -37.15 -30.28 -44.14
N LEU A 380 -36.75 -29.92 -45.36
CA LEU A 380 -37.58 -29.94 -46.55
C LEU A 380 -37.18 -31.17 -47.39
N PRO A 381 -38.03 -32.21 -47.48
CA PRO A 381 -37.73 -33.35 -48.34
C PRO A 381 -37.98 -33.00 -49.81
N ASP A 382 -37.21 -33.60 -50.70
CA ASP A 382 -37.52 -33.65 -52.13
C ASP A 382 -37.37 -35.08 -52.70
N ASP A 383 -37.25 -35.23 -54.03
CA ASP A 383 -37.10 -36.53 -54.71
C ASP A 383 -35.76 -36.58 -55.50
N ILE A 384 -34.81 -35.69 -55.19
CA ILE A 384 -33.53 -35.55 -55.89
C ILE A 384 -32.47 -36.31 -55.11
N GLN A 385 -31.77 -37.21 -55.80
CA GLN A 385 -30.63 -37.88 -55.16
C GLN A 385 -29.49 -36.90 -54.91
N GLU A 386 -29.25 -36.63 -53.63
CA GLU A 386 -28.19 -35.75 -53.14
C GLU A 386 -27.17 -36.49 -52.28
N ALA A 387 -26.03 -35.85 -52.01
CA ALA A 387 -25.06 -36.35 -51.04
C ALA A 387 -25.43 -35.85 -49.64
N ASP A 388 -24.82 -36.37 -48.57
CA ASP A 388 -25.05 -35.79 -47.24
C ASP A 388 -24.66 -34.31 -47.21
N GLU A 389 -25.59 -33.47 -46.80
CA GLU A 389 -25.44 -32.01 -46.75
C GLU A 389 -25.47 -31.50 -45.30
N ASP A 390 -25.03 -30.26 -45.07
CA ASP A 390 -25.00 -29.70 -43.73
C ASP A 390 -25.56 -28.28 -43.61
N ILE A 391 -26.28 -28.04 -42.51
CA ILE A 391 -26.68 -26.71 -42.02
C ILE A 391 -25.73 -26.32 -40.90
N VAL A 392 -25.26 -25.07 -40.89
CA VAL A 392 -24.51 -24.51 -39.75
C VAL A 392 -25.49 -23.84 -38.79
N ILE A 393 -25.37 -24.15 -37.50
CA ILE A 393 -26.12 -23.48 -36.42
C ILE A 393 -25.18 -22.74 -35.48
N THR A 394 -25.56 -21.54 -35.06
CA THR A 394 -24.74 -20.69 -34.20
C THR A 394 -25.57 -20.11 -33.05
N LEU A 395 -25.00 -20.09 -31.84
CA LEU A 395 -25.52 -19.36 -30.70
C LEU A 395 -25.01 -17.91 -30.75
N VAL A 396 -25.93 -16.97 -30.59
CA VAL A 396 -25.66 -15.53 -30.69
C VAL A 396 -26.31 -14.78 -29.54
N GLU A 397 -25.81 -13.57 -29.26
CA GLU A 397 -26.44 -12.61 -28.33
C GLU A 397 -26.98 -13.24 -27.01
N PRO A 398 -26.13 -13.90 -26.19
CA PRO A 398 -26.55 -14.29 -24.85
C PRO A 398 -26.96 -13.05 -24.04
N SER A 399 -27.85 -13.23 -23.05
CA SER A 399 -28.20 -12.17 -22.10
C SER A 399 -26.96 -11.63 -21.38
N GLU A 400 -27.02 -10.37 -20.94
CA GLU A 400 -25.95 -9.77 -20.14
C GLU A 400 -25.60 -10.66 -18.93
N ALA A 401 -24.31 -10.73 -18.59
CA ALA A 401 -23.75 -11.61 -17.56
C ALA A 401 -23.73 -13.12 -17.87
N VAL A 402 -24.03 -13.56 -19.10
CA VAL A 402 -23.87 -14.96 -19.55
C VAL A 402 -22.88 -15.06 -20.72
N ALA A 403 -21.96 -16.00 -20.66
CA ALA A 403 -21.02 -16.28 -21.74
C ALA A 403 -21.51 -17.38 -22.68
N LEU A 404 -21.02 -17.39 -23.92
CA LEU A 404 -21.09 -18.59 -24.77
C LEU A 404 -20.02 -19.59 -24.31
N GLY A 405 -20.38 -20.86 -24.25
CA GLY A 405 -19.48 -21.95 -23.89
C GLY A 405 -18.72 -22.50 -25.08
N SER A 406 -18.12 -23.69 -24.88
CA SER A 406 -17.17 -24.27 -25.84
C SER A 406 -17.76 -24.78 -27.16
N ILE A 407 -19.09 -24.92 -27.24
CA ILE A 407 -19.80 -25.32 -28.46
C ILE A 407 -20.85 -24.26 -28.81
N SER A 408 -20.38 -23.10 -29.30
CA SER A 408 -21.24 -22.01 -29.77
C SER A 408 -21.64 -22.12 -31.24
N SER A 409 -21.04 -23.07 -31.98
CA SER A 409 -21.42 -23.42 -33.35
C SER A 409 -21.38 -24.94 -33.52
N ALA A 410 -22.35 -25.47 -34.25
CA ALA A 410 -22.50 -26.90 -34.54
C ALA A 410 -23.05 -27.11 -35.95
N LYS A 411 -23.07 -28.37 -36.41
CA LYS A 411 -23.64 -28.76 -37.71
C LYS A 411 -24.85 -29.66 -37.53
N ILE A 412 -25.82 -29.52 -38.42
CA ILE A 412 -26.85 -30.53 -38.67
C ILE A 412 -26.47 -31.21 -39.98
N ILE A 413 -26.33 -32.53 -39.99
CA ILE A 413 -26.11 -33.32 -41.20
C ILE A 413 -27.46 -33.88 -41.65
N ILE A 414 -27.85 -33.54 -42.87
CA ILE A 414 -29.00 -34.09 -43.55
C ILE A 414 -28.50 -35.27 -44.39
N ALA A 415 -28.96 -36.48 -44.06
CA ALA A 415 -28.63 -37.67 -44.80
C ALA A 415 -29.66 -37.91 -45.90
N GLY A 416 -29.17 -37.97 -47.15
CA GLY A 416 -29.99 -38.26 -48.32
C GLY A 416 -30.63 -39.63 -48.25
N ASN A 417 -31.93 -39.74 -48.49
CA ASN A 417 -32.65 -41.01 -48.44
C ASN A 417 -33.16 -41.51 -49.81
N ASP A 418 -32.94 -40.72 -50.86
CA ASP A 418 -33.41 -41.01 -52.21
C ASP A 418 -32.54 -42.00 -52.99
N ASN A 419 -33.23 -42.87 -53.74
CA ASN A 419 -32.59 -43.82 -54.63
C ASN A 419 -32.50 -43.24 -56.05
N ALA A 420 -31.38 -43.50 -56.74
CA ALA A 420 -31.20 -43.11 -58.13
C ALA A 420 -32.38 -43.60 -59.00
N VAL A 421 -33.07 -42.68 -59.68
CA VAL A 421 -34.07 -43.04 -60.70
C VAL A 421 -33.33 -43.74 -61.84
N GLU A 422 -33.47 -45.06 -61.98
CA GLU A 422 -33.02 -45.79 -63.16
C GLU A 422 -33.77 -45.25 -64.39
N GLY A 423 -33.08 -44.43 -65.18
CA GLY A 423 -33.54 -43.96 -66.47
C GLY A 423 -33.84 -45.15 -67.39
N GLY A 424 -35.12 -45.43 -67.59
CA GLY A 424 -35.58 -46.43 -68.54
C GLY A 424 -35.17 -46.04 -69.97
N ASP A 425 -34.21 -46.76 -70.53
CA ASP A 425 -33.97 -46.73 -71.97
C ASP A 425 -35.04 -47.58 -72.68
N THR A 426 -35.86 -46.87 -73.45
CA THR A 426 -36.79 -47.43 -74.43
C THR A 426 -36.16 -47.35 -75.82
N SER A 427 -35.63 -48.47 -76.30
CA SER A 427 -35.50 -48.75 -77.74
C SER A 427 -35.63 -50.27 -77.94
N GLY A 428 -36.59 -50.85 -78.67
CA GLY A 428 -37.44 -50.34 -79.75
C GLY A 428 -36.84 -50.73 -81.09
N GLY A 429 -37.17 -51.93 -81.61
CA GLY A 429 -36.89 -52.33 -83.00
C GLY A 429 -36.57 -53.80 -83.19
#